data_AF-A0A1D3TV58-F1
#
_entry.id   AF-A0A1D3TV58-F1
#
_cell.length_a   1.000
_cell.length_b   1.000
_cell.length_c   1.000
_cell.angle_alpha   90.00
_cell.angle_beta   90.00
_cell.angle_gamma   90.00
#
_symmetry.space_group_name_H-M   'P 1'
#
loop_
_entity.id
_entity.type
_entity.pdbx_description
1 polymer ?
#
loop_
_entity_poly.entity_id
_entity_poly.type
_entity_poly.pdbx_seq_one_letter_code
_entity_poly.pdbx_strand_id
1 'polypeptide(L)' 'MEVFSDLPGVQFYSGNFLKGEKGKNGAIYEKRQGFCLETQYFPNAIRVGHFLSSILKKDKEYHSRTIYKFGMDI' A
#
# COMPACT_ATOMS: atom_id res chain seq x y z
N MET A 1 10.15 11.33 -2.84
CA MET A 1 9.11 10.84 -1.89
C MET A 1 9.63 9.58 -1.24
N GLU A 2 9.56 9.51 0.08
CA GLU A 2 9.93 8.34 0.89
C GLU A 2 8.68 7.80 1.59
N VAL A 3 8.60 6.48 1.78
CA VAL A 3 7.49 5.83 2.50
C VAL A 3 8.06 4.98 3.63
N PHE A 4 7.59 5.23 4.85
CA PHE A 4 7.96 4.50 6.06
C PHE A 4 6.74 3.77 6.61
N SER A 5 6.95 2.58 7.16
CA SER A 5 5.87 1.74 7.71
C SER A 5 6.40 0.83 8.81
N ASP A 6 5.56 0.54 9.80
CA ASP A 6 5.81 -0.50 10.81
C ASP A 6 5.32 -1.90 10.38
N LEU A 7 4.59 -2.00 9.27
CA LEU A 7 4.15 -3.26 8.66
C LEU A 7 5.24 -3.91 7.79
N PRO A 8 5.27 -5.25 7.68
CA PRO A 8 6.40 -5.99 7.11
C PRO A 8 6.48 -5.97 5.58
N GLY A 9 5.43 -5.53 4.88
CA GLY A 9 5.37 -5.57 3.42
C GLY A 9 4.78 -4.33 2.80
N VAL A 10 5.06 -4.15 1.51
CA VAL A 10 4.39 -3.18 0.64
C VAL A 10 3.95 -3.88 -0.64
N GLN A 11 2.67 -3.80 -0.97
CA GLN A 11 2.18 -4.16 -2.29
C GLN A 11 2.40 -2.97 -3.22
N PHE A 12 3.22 -3.18 -4.25
CA PHE A 12 3.38 -2.22 -5.34
C PHE A 12 2.40 -2.57 -6.46
N TYR A 13 1.53 -1.63 -6.81
CA TYR A 13 0.67 -1.73 -7.98
C TYR A 13 0.92 -0.55 -8.90
N SER A 14 1.38 -0.82 -10.11
CA SER A 14 1.77 0.21 -11.08
C SER A 14 0.63 0.65 -12.00
N GLY A 15 -0.64 0.57 -11.57
CA GLY A 15 -1.76 1.06 -12.39
C GLY A 15 -1.98 0.28 -13.70
N ASN A 16 -1.62 -1.01 -13.75
CA ASN A 16 -1.59 -1.79 -15.00
C ASN A 16 -2.97 -2.01 -15.66
N PHE A 17 -4.05 -1.89 -14.90
CA PHE A 17 -5.42 -2.13 -15.36
C PHE A 17 -6.25 -0.86 -15.53
N LEU A 18 -5.64 0.32 -15.39
CA LEU A 18 -6.26 1.57 -15.79
C LEU A 18 -6.46 1.58 -17.33
N LYS A 19 -7.64 1.99 -17.78
CA LYS A 19 -8.12 1.92 -19.17
C LYS A 19 -8.91 3.17 -19.58
N GLY A 20 -8.53 4.33 -19.06
CA GLY A 20 -9.16 5.61 -19.41
C GLY A 20 -10.20 6.05 -18.37
N GLU A 21 -9.95 5.77 -17.09
CA GLU A 21 -10.83 6.17 -16.01
C GLU A 21 -10.85 7.70 -15.86
N LYS A 22 -12.04 8.27 -15.62
CA LYS A 22 -12.16 9.71 -15.37
C LYS A 22 -11.50 10.07 -14.04
N GLY A 23 -10.46 10.90 -14.12
CA GLY A 23 -9.67 11.39 -13.01
C GLY A 23 -10.10 12.77 -12.50
N LYS A 24 -9.31 13.31 -11.57
CA LYS A 24 -9.48 14.66 -11.03
C LYS A 24 -9.17 15.73 -12.09
N ASN A 25 -9.81 16.89 -11.98
CA ASN A 25 -9.55 18.06 -12.84
C ASN A 25 -9.67 17.79 -14.35
N GLY A 26 -10.59 16.90 -14.74
CA GLY A 26 -10.83 16.54 -16.15
C GLY A 26 -9.77 15.60 -16.75
N ALA A 27 -8.82 15.12 -15.96
CA ALA A 27 -7.85 14.11 -16.40
C ALA A 27 -8.55 12.80 -16.79
N ILE A 28 -7.95 12.06 -17.70
CA ILE A 28 -8.27 10.67 -18.01
C ILE A 28 -7.03 9.86 -17.65
N TYR A 29 -7.18 8.91 -16.72
CA TYR A 29 -6.08 8.08 -16.24
C TYR A 29 -5.93 6.84 -17.11
N GLU A 30 -4.81 6.79 -17.82
CA GLU A 30 -4.43 5.67 -18.67
C GLU A 30 -3.58 4.65 -17.91
N LYS A 31 -3.34 3.51 -18.55
CA LYS A 31 -2.45 2.45 -18.05
C LYS A 31 -1.13 3.04 -17.51
N ARG A 32 -0.83 2.74 -16.24
CA ARG A 32 0.39 3.16 -15.52
C ARG A 32 0.52 4.67 -15.23
N GLN A 33 -0.57 5.44 -15.31
CA GLN A 33 -0.56 6.86 -14.91
C GLN A 33 -0.75 7.10 -13.40
N GLY A 34 -0.62 6.04 -12.60
CA GLY A 34 -0.60 6.10 -11.15
C GLY A 34 0.01 4.84 -10.59
N PHE A 35 0.42 4.90 -9.32
CA PHE A 35 0.89 3.73 -8.60
C PHE A 35 0.38 3.75 -7.15
N CYS A 36 0.33 2.58 -6.53
CA CYS A 36 0.04 2.38 -5.12
C CYS A 36 1.27 1.83 -4.40
N LEU A 37 1.46 2.28 -3.15
CA LEU A 37 2.39 1.70 -2.18
C LEU A 37 1.56 1.29 -0.95
N GLU A 38 1.01 0.09 -0.98
CA GLU A 38 0.06 -0.39 0.02
C GLU A 38 0.82 -1.14 1.12
N THR A 39 1.10 -0.47 2.23
CA THR A 39 1.83 -1.05 3.38
C THR A 39 0.92 -2.01 4.16
N GLN A 40 1.36 -3.25 4.35
CA GLN A 40 0.51 -4.31 4.90
C GLN A 40 1.31 -5.51 5.45
N TYR A 41 0.61 -6.44 6.11
CA TYR A 41 1.08 -7.82 6.24
C TYR A 41 1.10 -8.51 4.88
N PHE A 42 1.93 -9.54 4.73
CA PHE A 42 2.02 -10.23 3.45
C PHE A 42 0.67 -10.86 3.03
N PRO A 43 0.31 -10.77 1.74
CA PRO A 43 -0.83 -11.49 1.21
C PRO A 43 -0.76 -12.98 1.59
N ASN A 44 -1.90 -13.56 1.95
CA ASN A 44 -2.01 -14.97 2.35
C ASN A 44 -1.27 -15.33 3.67
N ALA A 45 -0.86 -14.37 4.51
CA ALA A 45 -0.20 -14.63 5.79
C ALA A 45 -0.97 -15.55 6.74
N ILE A 46 -2.31 -15.58 6.66
CA ILE A 46 -3.14 -16.49 7.45
C ILE A 46 -2.83 -17.97 7.15
N ARG A 47 -2.39 -18.29 5.92
CA ARG A 47 -2.13 -19.68 5.48
C ARG A 47 -0.64 -20.03 5.44
N VAL A 48 0.25 -19.05 5.49
CA VAL A 48 1.70 -19.26 5.36
C VAL A 48 2.36 -19.09 6.73
N GLY A 49 2.64 -20.21 7.40
CA GLY A 49 2.99 -20.23 8.83
C GLY A 49 4.27 -19.48 9.24
N HIS A 50 5.16 -19.14 8.30
CA HIS A 50 6.37 -18.35 8.57
C HIS A 50 6.19 -16.84 8.33
N PHE A 51 5.02 -16.40 7.85
CA PHE A 51 4.69 -14.98 7.77
C PHE A 51 4.23 -14.45 9.12
N LEU A 52 4.46 -13.16 9.37
CA LEU A 52 3.92 -12.50 10.56
C LEU A 52 2.39 -12.61 10.56
N SER A 53 1.83 -12.98 11.71
CA SER A 53 0.39 -13.17 11.84
C SER A 53 -0.36 -11.85 11.74
N SER A 54 -1.37 -11.80 10.89
CA SER A 54 -2.29 -10.66 10.75
C SER A 54 -3.58 -10.83 11.56
N ILE A 55 -3.61 -11.76 12.53
CA ILE A 55 -4.82 -12.07 13.33
C ILE A 55 -4.87 -11.18 14.57
N LEU A 56 -5.92 -10.37 14.69
CA LEU A 56 -6.24 -9.66 15.93
C LEU A 56 -7.07 -10.57 16.85
N LYS A 57 -6.61 -10.75 18.09
CA LYS A 57 -7.36 -11.50 19.11
C LYS A 57 -8.34 -10.59 19.83
N LYS A 58 -9.38 -11.20 20.42
CA LYS A 58 -10.34 -10.49 21.29
C LYS A 58 -9.59 -9.65 22.34
N ASP A 59 -10.10 -8.46 22.61
CA ASP A 59 -9.59 -7.51 23.61
C ASP A 59 -8.15 -7.04 23.36
N LYS A 60 -7.63 -7.21 22.14
CA LYS A 60 -6.38 -6.60 21.68
C LYS A 60 -6.68 -5.43 20.74
N GLU A 61 -5.86 -4.41 20.84
CA GLU A 61 -5.88 -3.28 19.92
C GLU A 61 -4.92 -3.54 18.76
N TYR A 62 -5.34 -3.13 17.57
CA TYR A 62 -4.51 -3.11 16.38
C TYR A 62 -4.06 -1.67 16.11
N HIS A 63 -2.76 -1.48 15.96
CA HIS A 63 -2.15 -0.22 15.56
C HIS A 63 -1.16 -0.48 14.43
N SER A 64 -1.14 0.41 13.44
CA SER A 64 -0.13 0.44 12.38
C SER A 64 0.03 1.87 11.89
N ARG A 65 1.24 2.23 11.48
CA ARG A 65 1.59 3.58 11.04
C ARG A 65 2.34 3.56 9.73
N THR A 66 1.82 4.33 8.77
CA THR A 66 2.47 4.62 7.49
C THR A 66 2.70 6.12 7.35
N ILE A 67 3.89 6.52 6.92
CA ILE A 67 4.31 7.91 6.75
C ILE A 67 4.77 8.11 5.32
N TYR A 68 4.16 9.08 4.63
CA TYR A 68 4.63 9.56 3.32
C TYR A 68 5.37 10.88 3.53
N LYS A 69 6.68 10.87 3.26
CA LYS A 69 7.53 12.05 3.37
C LYS A 69 7.86 12.57 1.98
N PHE A 70 7.52 13.84 1.74
CA PHE A 70 7.82 14.54 0.51
C PHE A 70 8.95 15.55 0.77
N GLY A 71 9.86 15.64 -0.18
CA GLY A 71 11.03 16.49 -0.12
C GLY A 71 11.72 16.52 -1.48
N MET A 72 12.66 17.44 -1.62
CA MET A 72 13.58 17.53 -2.74
C MET A 72 14.95 17.06 -2.25
N ASP A 73 15.67 16.33 -3.08
CA ASP A 73 17.10 16.12 -2.86
C ASP A 73 17.80 17.39 -3.36
N ILE A 74 18.45 18.12 -2.44
CA ILE A 74 19.28 19.30 -2.75
C ILE A 74 20.74 18.86 -2.81
#